data_AF-A0A0B6Y6L2-F1
#
_entry.id   AF-A0A0B6Y6L2-F1
#
_cell.length_a   1.000
_cell.length_b   1.000
_cell.length_c   1.000
_cell.angle_alpha   90.00
_cell.angle_beta   90.00
_cell.angle_gamma   90.00
#
_symmetry.space_group_name_H-M   'P 1'
#
loop_
_entity.id
_entity.type
_entity.pdbx_description
1 polymer ?
#
loop_
_entity_poly.entity_id
_entity_poly.type
_entity_poly.pdbx_seq_one_letter_code
_entity_poly.pdbx_strand_id
1 'polypeptide(L)'
;NESNYISISEAPDLRLLVISPLPIFVVFALLRNIRHLGFVSIGADLSLLVGCAFTLIYIVIGFELSSSWEMFNWSTFPIFFGMVTSSYEGIGTIIPIESSMEGNRHNFTKFLHGAVLILTCVLTIFGILGYLQNGENTEQMLNKHISASDGLGMAINIFLCVGVILTFPLQIYPVIELTE
;
A
#
# COMPACT_ATOMS: atom_id res chain seq x y z
N ASN A 1 16.78 -31.24 -32.34
CA ASN A 1 15.93 -31.54 -31.18
C ASN A 1 16.26 -30.54 -30.10
N GLU A 2 15.52 -29.43 -30.03
CA GLU A 2 14.27 -29.35 -29.24
C GLU A 2 14.64 -29.36 -27.75
N SER A 3 14.40 -28.35 -26.92
CA SER A 3 13.52 -27.19 -27.01
C SER A 3 13.86 -26.21 -25.86
N ASN A 4 13.91 -24.92 -26.19
CA ASN A 4 13.47 -23.78 -25.37
C ASN A 4 13.60 -23.92 -23.83
N TYR A 5 14.77 -23.56 -23.29
CA TYR A 5 14.81 -23.03 -21.93
C TYR A 5 14.31 -21.59 -21.98
N ILE A 6 13.10 -21.45 -21.44
CA ILE A 6 12.32 -20.23 -21.29
C ILE A 6 13.24 -19.09 -20.85
N SER A 7 13.22 -18.02 -21.66
CA SER A 7 13.91 -16.76 -21.44
C SER A 7 13.80 -16.35 -19.97
N ILE A 8 14.93 -16.32 -19.26
CA ILE A 8 15.03 -15.58 -18.01
C ILE A 8 14.62 -14.16 -18.38
N SER A 9 13.46 -13.72 -17.88
CA SER A 9 12.97 -12.36 -18.07
C SER A 9 14.05 -11.43 -17.52
N GLU A 10 14.93 -10.92 -18.38
CA GLU A 10 15.79 -9.79 -18.06
C GLU A 10 14.84 -8.68 -17.59
N ALA A 11 14.88 -8.37 -16.30
CA ALA A 11 14.09 -7.28 -15.77
C ALA A 11 14.39 -6.03 -16.62
N PRO A 12 13.37 -5.28 -17.08
CA PRO A 12 13.61 -4.04 -17.80
C PRO A 12 14.57 -3.16 -17.00
N ASP A 13 15.44 -2.43 -17.68
CA ASP A 13 16.41 -1.54 -17.03
C ASP A 13 15.70 -0.69 -15.96
N LEU A 14 16.27 -0.63 -14.74
CA LEU A 14 15.61 -0.03 -13.57
C LEU A 14 15.08 1.39 -13.87
N ARG A 15 15.80 2.11 -14.73
CA ARG A 15 15.42 3.45 -15.22
C ARG A 15 14.09 3.44 -15.98
N LEU A 16 13.88 2.47 -16.87
CA LEU A 16 12.64 2.32 -17.63
C LEU A 16 11.47 1.97 -16.70
N LEU A 17 11.71 1.12 -15.71
CA LEU A 17 10.68 0.75 -14.73
C LEU A 17 10.24 1.96 -13.89
N VAL A 18 11.17 2.78 -13.42
CA VAL A 18 10.89 4.02 -12.66
C VAL A 18 10.22 5.10 -13.53
N ILE A 19 10.57 5.19 -14.81
CA ILE A 19 9.98 6.20 -15.72
C ILE A 19 8.59 5.78 -16.21
N SER A 20 8.31 4.48 -16.32
CA SER A 20 7.05 3.96 -16.87
C SER A 20 5.76 4.47 -16.19
N PRO A 21 5.66 4.66 -14.85
CA PRO A 21 4.47 5.21 -14.23
C PRO A 21 4.41 6.75 -14.23
N LEU A 22 5.52 7.46 -14.51
CA LEU A 22 5.55 8.93 -14.53
C LEU A 22 4.50 9.58 -15.42
N PRO A 23 4.26 9.16 -16.68
CA PRO A 23 3.23 9.80 -17.52
C PRO A 23 1.83 9.66 -16.91
N ILE A 24 1.54 8.52 -16.27
CA ILE A 24 0.28 8.30 -15.57
C ILE A 24 0.16 9.26 -14.39
N PHE A 25 1.22 9.39 -13.58
CA PHE A 25 1.25 10.30 -12.43
C PHE A 25 1.13 11.77 -12.84
N VAL A 26 1.75 12.18 -13.96
CA VAL A 26 1.64 13.54 -14.49
C VAL A 26 0.20 13.85 -14.92
N VAL A 27 -0.47 12.92 -15.62
CA VAL A 27 -1.88 13.08 -16.00
C VAL A 27 -2.77 13.19 -14.76
N PHE A 28 -2.53 12.37 -13.74
CA PHE A 28 -3.27 12.45 -12.47
C PHE A 28 -2.99 13.74 -11.69
N ALA A 29 -1.75 14.25 -11.71
CA ALA A 29 -1.39 15.54 -11.11
C ALA A 29 -2.08 16.73 -11.80
N LEU A 30 -2.44 16.59 -13.09
CA LEU A 30 -3.15 17.61 -13.87
C LEU A 30 -4.67 17.61 -13.65
N LEU A 31 -5.22 16.61 -12.95
CA LEU A 31 -6.65 16.56 -12.61
C LEU A 31 -6.97 17.56 -11.48
N ARG A 32 -7.29 18.79 -11.88
CA ARG A 32 -7.61 19.91 -10.98
C ARG A 32 -9.00 19.84 -10.33
N ASN A 33 -9.86 18.89 -10.74
CA ASN A 33 -11.24 18.82 -10.25
C ASN A 33 -11.36 18.04 -8.93
N ILE A 34 -11.14 18.77 -7.84
CA ILE A 34 -11.13 18.34 -6.44
C ILE A 34 -12.46 17.72 -5.98
N ARG A 35 -13.59 18.13 -6.55
CA ARG A 35 -14.94 17.74 -6.06
C ARG A 35 -15.27 16.25 -6.19
N HIS A 36 -14.52 15.50 -7.01
CA HIS A 36 -14.70 14.05 -7.19
C HIS A 36 -13.70 13.19 -6.39
N LEU A 37 -12.73 13.79 -5.70
CA LEU A 37 -11.67 13.04 -5.00
C LEU A 37 -12.22 12.15 -3.87
N GLY A 38 -13.26 12.57 -3.16
CA GLY A 38 -13.86 11.75 -2.09
C GLY A 38 -14.39 10.41 -2.58
N PHE A 39 -15.07 10.38 -3.74
CA PHE A 39 -15.56 9.13 -4.33
C PHE A 39 -14.43 8.25 -4.87
N VAL A 40 -13.40 8.86 -5.44
CA VAL A 40 -12.21 8.14 -5.92
C VAL A 40 -11.43 7.54 -4.75
N SER A 41 -11.29 8.27 -3.63
CA SER A 41 -10.66 7.77 -2.41
C SER A 41 -11.37 6.55 -1.86
N ILE A 42 -12.70 6.60 -1.74
CA ILE A 42 -13.46 5.45 -1.25
C ILE A 42 -13.22 4.22 -2.14
N GLY A 43 -13.16 4.41 -3.47
CA GLY A 43 -12.83 3.33 -4.41
C GLY A 43 -11.41 2.79 -4.24
N ALA A 44 -10.43 3.69 -4.07
CA ALA A 44 -9.03 3.34 -3.86
C ALA A 44 -8.83 2.57 -2.54
N ASP A 45 -9.38 3.09 -1.45
CA ASP A 45 -9.30 2.52 -0.11
C ASP A 45 -10.00 1.16 -0.06
N LEU A 46 -11.16 1.01 -0.72
CA LEU A 46 -11.85 -0.26 -0.84
C LEU A 46 -11.02 -1.28 -1.64
N SER A 47 -10.41 -0.86 -2.74
CA SER A 47 -9.54 -1.72 -3.55
C SER A 47 -8.32 -2.21 -2.76
N LEU A 48 -7.69 -1.31 -2.00
CA LEU A 48 -6.58 -1.64 -1.09
C LEU A 48 -7.03 -2.59 0.02
N LEU A 49 -8.16 -2.30 0.67
CA LEU A 49 -8.68 -3.12 1.76
C LEU A 49 -9.02 -4.54 1.27
N VAL A 50 -9.65 -4.66 0.10
CA VAL A 50 -9.94 -5.95 -0.54
C VAL A 50 -8.65 -6.70 -0.84
N GLY A 51 -7.67 -6.05 -1.48
CA GLY A 51 -6.37 -6.67 -1.78
C GLY A 51 -5.64 -7.16 -0.53
N CYS A 52 -5.61 -6.33 0.53
CA CYS A 52 -5.04 -6.69 1.83
C CYS A 52 -5.80 -7.84 2.49
N ALA A 53 -7.14 -7.82 2.48
CA ALA A 53 -7.97 -8.86 3.07
C ALA A 53 -7.75 -10.22 2.39
N PHE A 54 -7.73 -10.25 1.05
CA PHE A 54 -7.43 -11.49 0.32
C PHE A 54 -6.01 -11.99 0.57
N THR A 55 -5.04 -11.08 0.63
CA THR A 55 -3.66 -11.44 0.99
C THR A 55 -3.60 -12.08 2.38
N LEU A 56 -4.28 -11.50 3.37
CA LEU A 56 -4.39 -12.07 4.72
C LEU A 56 -5.06 -13.44 4.71
N ILE A 57 -6.12 -13.63 3.93
CA ILE A 57 -6.79 -14.93 3.80
C ILE A 57 -5.81 -15.98 3.25
N TYR A 58 -5.02 -15.65 2.22
CA TYR A 58 -3.99 -16.55 1.69
C TYR A 58 -2.95 -16.92 2.75
N ILE A 59 -2.48 -15.96 3.53
CA ILE A 59 -1.53 -16.18 4.63
C ILE A 59 -2.12 -17.10 5.70
N VAL A 60 -3.38 -16.89 6.07
CA VAL A 60 -4.05 -17.67 7.14
C VAL A 60 -4.38 -19.10 6.69
N ILE A 61 -4.83 -19.30 5.44
CA ILE A 61 -5.16 -20.64 4.92
C ILE A 61 -3.90 -21.50 4.78
N GLY A 62 -2.80 -20.91 4.29
CA GLY A 62 -1.50 -21.58 4.16
C GLY A 62 -0.59 -21.35 5.36
N PHE A 63 -1.15 -21.11 6.55
CA PHE A 63 -0.36 -20.70 7.70
C PHE A 63 0.50 -21.87 8.21
N GLU A 64 1.80 -21.78 7.93
CA GLU A 64 2.83 -22.60 8.55
C GLU A 64 3.76 -21.66 9.32
N LEU A 65 3.98 -21.96 10.60
CA LEU A 65 4.91 -21.17 11.40
C LEU A 65 6.32 -21.43 10.89
N SER A 66 6.98 -20.38 10.37
CA SER A 66 8.39 -20.49 9.97
C SER A 66 9.23 -20.90 11.16
N SER A 67 10.24 -21.75 10.98
CA SER A 67 11.17 -22.13 12.05
C SER A 67 12.21 -21.05 12.35
N SER A 68 12.33 -20.03 11.48
CA SER A 68 13.36 -19.00 11.53
C SER A 68 12.86 -17.66 12.08
N TRP A 69 11.72 -17.59 12.75
CA TRP A 69 11.23 -16.32 13.29
C TRP A 69 12.06 -15.91 14.51
N GLU A 70 12.53 -14.66 14.52
CA GLU A 70 13.20 -14.06 15.66
C GLU A 70 12.32 -12.94 16.23
N MET A 71 12.24 -12.85 17.55
CA MET A 71 11.40 -11.84 18.21
C MET A 71 11.92 -10.41 17.98
N PHE A 72 13.25 -10.25 17.89
CA PHE A 72 13.87 -8.94 17.74
C PHE A 72 15.30 -9.05 17.20
N ASN A 73 15.63 -8.23 16.21
CA ASN A 73 16.97 -8.15 15.63
C ASN A 73 17.42 -6.68 15.50
N TRP A 74 18.54 -6.34 16.13
CA TRP A 74 19.09 -4.98 16.13
C TRP A 74 19.51 -4.49 14.74
N SER A 75 19.87 -5.40 13.84
CA SER A 75 20.33 -5.06 12.49
C SER A 75 19.19 -4.57 11.60
N THR A 76 17.98 -5.11 11.78
CA THR A 76 16.78 -4.74 11.00
C THR A 76 15.96 -3.65 11.66
N PHE A 77 16.22 -3.33 12.93
CA PHE A 77 15.49 -2.32 13.69
C PHE A 77 15.42 -0.94 13.00
N PRO A 78 16.51 -0.37 12.44
CA PRO A 78 16.43 0.91 11.71
C PRO A 78 15.53 0.85 10.48
N ILE A 79 15.52 -0.28 9.76
CA ILE A 79 14.69 -0.48 8.57
C ILE A 79 13.22 -0.57 8.99
N PHE A 80 12.92 -1.34 10.03
CA PHE A 80 11.58 -1.41 10.62
C PHE A 80 11.09 -0.03 11.07
N PHE A 81 11.91 0.73 11.79
CA PHE A 81 11.57 2.08 12.23
C PHE A 81 11.27 3.02 11.06
N GLY A 82 12.06 2.95 9.98
CA GLY A 82 11.81 3.69 8.74
C GLY A 82 10.49 3.33 8.08
N MET A 83 10.16 2.04 7.99
CA MET A 83 8.88 1.58 7.42
C MET A 83 7.67 2.01 8.26
N VAL A 84 7.76 1.89 9.59
CA VAL A 84 6.68 2.32 10.49
C VAL A 84 6.48 3.83 10.40
N THR A 85 7.53 4.63 10.48
CA THR A 85 7.42 6.10 10.42
C THR A 85 6.91 6.59 9.06
N SER A 86 7.38 6.01 7.95
CA SER A 86 6.87 6.32 6.60
C SER A 86 5.40 5.96 6.42
N SER A 87 4.91 4.91 7.10
CA SER A 87 3.48 4.54 7.04
C SER A 87 2.54 5.62 7.63
N TYR A 88 3.05 6.54 8.45
CA TYR A 88 2.30 7.65 9.05
C TYR A 88 2.60 9.02 8.40
N GLU A 89 3.17 9.05 7.20
CA GLU A 89 3.51 10.28 6.45
C GLU A 89 2.29 11.19 6.15
N GLY A 90 1.06 10.67 6.24
CA GLY A 90 -0.19 11.40 5.99
C GLY A 90 -0.51 12.57 6.94
N ILE A 91 0.32 12.86 7.95
CA ILE A 91 0.10 13.97 8.90
C ILE A 91 -0.06 15.33 8.18
N GLY A 92 0.60 15.54 7.04
CA GLY A 92 0.52 16.77 6.27
C GLY A 92 -0.87 17.07 5.69
N THR A 93 -1.74 16.06 5.59
CA THR A 93 -3.09 16.23 5.03
C THR A 93 -4.13 16.62 6.07
N ILE A 94 -3.77 16.64 7.36
CA ILE A 94 -4.71 16.87 8.47
C ILE A 94 -5.40 18.23 8.36
N ILE A 95 -4.66 19.30 8.07
CA ILE A 95 -5.22 20.67 8.01
C ILE A 95 -6.21 20.82 6.84
N PRO A 96 -5.88 20.42 5.60
CA PRO A 96 -6.83 20.34 4.47
C PRO A 96 -8.08 19.50 4.76
N ILE A 97 -7.92 18.35 5.42
CA ILE A 97 -9.05 17.49 5.74
C ILE A 97 -9.94 18.17 6.79
N GLU A 98 -9.35 18.78 7.81
CA GLU A 98 -10.08 19.50 8.85
C GLU A 98 -10.85 20.71 8.29
N SER A 99 -10.26 21.47 7.36
CA SER A 99 -10.92 22.61 6.71
C SER A 99 -12.10 22.16 5.83
N SER A 100 -12.01 20.99 5.21
CA SER A 100 -13.06 20.41 4.35
C SER A 100 -14.28 19.84 5.11
N MET A 101 -14.19 19.68 6.44
CA MET A 101 -15.29 19.14 7.25
C MET A 101 -16.38 20.18 7.57
N GLU A 102 -17.36 20.30 6.67
CA GLU A 102 -18.53 21.14 6.88
C GLU A 102 -19.42 20.63 8.03
N GLY A 103 -19.76 21.51 8.98
CA GLY A 103 -20.77 21.24 10.01
C GLY A 103 -20.36 20.30 11.16
N ASN A 104 -19.22 19.61 11.09
CA ASN A 104 -18.83 18.62 12.11
C ASN A 104 -17.36 18.68 12.57
N ARG A 105 -16.69 19.83 12.37
CA ARG A 105 -15.27 20.03 12.70
C ARG A 105 -14.89 19.71 14.15
N HIS A 106 -15.81 19.92 15.10
CA HIS A 106 -15.59 19.59 16.52
C HIS A 106 -15.37 18.08 16.80
N ASN A 107 -15.79 17.19 15.89
CA ASN A 107 -15.57 15.75 16.01
C ASN A 107 -14.32 15.27 15.26
N PHE A 108 -13.60 16.15 14.56
CA PHE A 108 -12.42 15.78 13.76
C PHE A 108 -11.41 14.96 14.55
N THR A 109 -11.08 15.37 15.78
CA THR A 109 -10.16 14.66 16.66
C THR A 109 -10.60 13.21 16.92
N LYS A 110 -11.90 12.96 17.08
CA LYS A 110 -12.42 11.59 17.31
C LYS A 110 -12.26 10.72 16.06
N PHE A 111 -12.59 11.27 14.89
CA PHE A 111 -12.41 10.56 13.61
C PHE A 111 -10.95 10.27 13.33
N LEU A 112 -10.06 11.22 13.60
CA LEU A 112 -8.61 11.06 13.44
C LEU A 112 -8.08 9.92 14.32
N HIS A 113 -8.41 9.91 15.62
CA HIS A 113 -7.99 8.82 16.51
C HIS A 113 -8.54 7.47 16.06
N GLY A 114 -9.81 7.42 15.63
CA GLY A 114 -10.42 6.20 15.09
C GLY A 114 -9.70 5.70 13.84
N ALA A 115 -9.41 6.58 12.88
CA ALA A 115 -8.73 6.24 11.65
C ALA A 115 -7.30 5.73 11.90
N VAL A 116 -6.53 6.43 12.74
CA VAL A 116 -5.16 6.03 13.11
C VAL A 116 -5.17 4.70 13.85
N LEU A 117 -6.13 4.45 14.75
CA LEU A 117 -6.26 3.18 15.46
C LEU A 117 -6.53 2.03 14.49
N ILE A 118 -7.50 2.20 13.58
CA ILE A 118 -7.83 1.19 12.57
C ILE A 118 -6.62 0.88 11.69
N LEU A 119 -5.94 1.92 11.18
CA LEU A 119 -4.73 1.78 10.37
C LEU A 119 -3.64 1.01 11.13
N THR A 120 -3.37 1.39 12.38
CA THR A 120 -2.39 0.72 13.24
C THR A 120 -2.72 -0.76 13.41
N CYS A 121 -3.98 -1.10 13.68
CA CYS A 121 -4.41 -2.48 13.81
C CYS A 121 -4.19 -3.28 12.52
N VAL A 122 -4.59 -2.73 11.36
CA VAL A 122 -4.43 -3.40 10.06
C VAL A 122 -2.95 -3.65 9.77
N LEU A 123 -2.10 -2.62 9.91
CA LEU A 123 -0.65 -2.74 9.65
C LEU A 123 0.01 -3.74 10.62
N THR A 124 -0.38 -3.74 11.89
CA THR A 124 0.16 -4.66 12.90
C THR A 124 -0.22 -6.11 12.61
N ILE A 125 -1.49 -6.38 12.30
CA ILE A 125 -1.96 -7.74 11.97
C ILE A 125 -1.25 -8.24 10.71
N PHE A 126 -1.16 -7.40 9.68
CA PHE A 126 -0.51 -7.75 8.42
C PHE A 126 0.99 -8.03 8.60
N GLY A 127 1.69 -7.17 9.36
CA GLY A 127 3.11 -7.34 9.65
C GLY A 127 3.40 -8.60 10.46
N ILE A 128 2.64 -8.84 11.54
CA ILE A 128 2.84 -10.01 12.41
C ILE A 128 2.57 -11.31 11.63
N LEU A 129 1.43 -11.42 10.95
CA LEU A 129 1.07 -12.65 10.24
C LEU A 129 2.01 -12.92 9.06
N GLY A 130 2.36 -11.88 8.30
CA GLY A 130 3.32 -12.01 7.20
C GLY A 130 4.70 -12.45 7.67
N TYR A 131 5.19 -11.91 8.79
CA TYR A 131 6.49 -12.30 9.35
C TYR A 131 6.47 -13.70 9.98
N LEU A 132 5.41 -14.08 10.71
CA LEU A 132 5.31 -15.41 11.31
C LEU A 132 5.29 -16.54 10.27
N GLN A 133 4.70 -16.29 9.10
CA GLN A 133 4.66 -17.26 8.02
C GLN A 133 6.01 -17.39 7.28
N ASN A 134 6.69 -16.27 6.98
CA ASN A 134 7.88 -16.27 6.11
C ASN A 134 9.21 -16.24 6.88
N GLY A 135 9.22 -15.82 8.14
CA GLY A 135 10.42 -15.68 8.97
C GLY A 135 11.46 -14.74 8.36
N GLU A 136 12.72 -15.16 8.31
CA GLU A 136 13.84 -14.36 7.77
C GLU A 136 13.77 -14.20 6.25
N ASN A 137 13.03 -15.08 5.56
CA ASN A 137 12.83 -15.02 4.11
C ASN A 137 11.69 -14.06 3.71
N THR A 138 11.30 -13.16 4.61
CA THR A 138 10.26 -12.16 4.31
C THR A 138 10.80 -11.16 3.29
N GLU A 139 10.27 -11.24 2.07
CA GLU A 139 10.54 -10.29 1.01
C GLU A 139 9.86 -8.93 1.29
N GLN A 140 10.41 -7.84 0.75
CA GLN A 140 9.85 -6.50 0.93
C GLN A 140 8.39 -6.39 0.43
N MET A 141 8.03 -7.16 -0.58
CA MET A 141 6.66 -7.28 -1.07
C MET A 141 6.11 -8.66 -0.69
N LEU A 142 5.21 -8.69 0.29
CA LEU A 142 4.64 -9.94 0.81
C LEU A 142 3.93 -10.77 -0.28
N ASN A 143 3.31 -10.08 -1.25
CA ASN A 143 2.55 -10.73 -2.32
C ASN A 143 3.43 -11.39 -3.39
N LYS A 144 4.75 -11.23 -3.34
CA LYS A 144 5.68 -11.86 -4.28
C LYS A 144 5.60 -13.38 -4.25
N HIS A 145 5.27 -13.96 -3.09
CA HIS A 145 5.10 -15.40 -2.92
C HIS A 145 3.73 -15.92 -3.37
N ILE A 146 2.74 -15.03 -3.54
CA ILE A 146 1.44 -15.41 -4.10
C ILE A 146 1.65 -15.58 -5.60
N SER A 147 1.60 -16.83 -6.08
CA SER A 147 1.89 -17.13 -7.48
C SER A 147 0.96 -16.32 -8.39
N ALA A 148 1.55 -15.42 -9.19
CA ALA A 148 0.84 -14.67 -10.22
C ALA A 148 0.30 -15.60 -11.34
N SER A 149 0.68 -16.88 -11.34
CA SER A 149 0.13 -17.89 -12.25
C SER A 149 -1.29 -18.34 -11.87
N ASP A 150 -1.73 -18.09 -10.64
CA ASP A 150 -3.10 -18.29 -10.21
C ASP A 150 -3.92 -17.03 -10.54
N GLY A 151 -5.10 -17.21 -11.16
CA GLY A 151 -5.94 -16.09 -11.60
C GLY A 151 -6.36 -15.17 -10.44
N LEU A 152 -6.48 -15.73 -9.23
CA LEU A 152 -6.75 -15.00 -8.00
C LEU A 152 -5.56 -14.14 -7.54
N GLY A 153 -4.35 -14.67 -7.59
CA GLY A 153 -3.13 -13.94 -7.23
C GLY A 153 -2.90 -12.72 -8.13
N MET A 154 -3.13 -12.88 -9.44
CA MET A 154 -3.05 -11.78 -10.40
C MET A 154 -4.13 -10.72 -10.13
N ALA A 155 -5.36 -11.13 -9.83
CA ALA A 155 -6.43 -10.19 -9.50
C ALA A 155 -6.12 -9.35 -8.25
N ILE A 156 -5.61 -9.96 -7.18
CA ILE A 156 -5.21 -9.27 -5.94
C ILE A 156 -4.16 -8.20 -6.23
N ASN A 157 -3.12 -8.55 -7.00
CA ASN A 157 -2.06 -7.61 -7.37
C ASN A 157 -2.61 -6.45 -8.21
N ILE A 158 -3.55 -6.72 -9.13
CA ILE A 158 -4.21 -5.67 -9.91
C ILE A 158 -5.00 -4.73 -8.99
N PHE A 159 -5.80 -5.24 -8.05
CA PHE A 159 -6.55 -4.40 -7.11
C PHE A 159 -5.64 -3.52 -6.25
N LEU A 160 -4.52 -4.06 -5.78
CA LEU A 160 -3.54 -3.27 -5.02
C LEU A 160 -2.88 -2.22 -5.89
N CYS A 161 -2.45 -2.56 -7.11
CA CYS A 161 -1.86 -1.59 -8.04
C CYS A 161 -2.84 -0.47 -8.41
N VAL A 162 -4.10 -0.81 -8.71
CA VAL A 162 -5.15 0.18 -9.01
C VAL A 162 -5.40 1.08 -7.81
N GLY A 163 -5.52 0.49 -6.61
CA GLY A 163 -5.68 1.25 -5.37
C GLY A 163 -4.54 2.25 -5.17
N VAL A 164 -3.29 1.80 -5.28
CA VAL A 164 -2.09 2.66 -5.17
C VAL A 164 -2.06 3.74 -6.26
N ILE A 165 -2.41 3.44 -7.50
CA ILE A 165 -2.45 4.47 -8.56
C ILE A 165 -3.49 5.56 -8.22
N LEU A 166 -4.65 5.16 -7.68
CA LEU A 166 -5.72 6.08 -7.31
C LEU A 166 -5.44 6.89 -6.04
N THR A 167 -4.44 6.53 -5.23
CA THR A 167 -4.02 7.36 -4.08
C THR A 167 -3.11 8.52 -4.47
N PHE A 168 -2.40 8.46 -5.61
CA PHE A 168 -1.53 9.56 -6.06
C PHE A 168 -2.26 10.91 -6.21
N PRO A 169 -3.45 11.00 -6.84
CA PRO A 169 -4.21 12.25 -6.87
C PRO A 169 -4.48 12.85 -5.48
N LEU A 170 -4.75 11.98 -4.49
CA LEU A 170 -5.05 12.40 -3.12
C LEU A 170 -3.81 12.92 -2.40
N GLN A 171 -2.65 12.33 -2.66
CA GLN A 171 -1.38 12.77 -2.07
C GLN A 171 -0.92 14.14 -2.59
N ILE A 172 -1.24 14.46 -3.86
CA ILE A 172 -0.90 15.75 -4.47
C ILE A 172 -1.87 16.86 -4.03
N TYR A 173 -3.08 16.51 -3.58
CA TYR A 173 -4.12 17.46 -3.23
C TYR A 173 -3.68 18.53 -2.20
N PRO A 174 -3.09 18.19 -1.03
CA PRO A 174 -2.59 19.19 -0.08
C PRO A 174 -1.57 20.14 -0.70
N VAL A 175 -0.72 19.67 -1.61
CA VAL A 175 0.31 20.50 -2.26
C VAL A 175 -0.33 21.53 -3.18
N ILE A 176 -1.36 21.13 -3.94
CA ILE A 176 -2.10 22.04 -4.81
C ILE A 176 -2.86 23.08 -3.96
N GLU A 177 -3.57 22.64 -2.92
CA GLU A 177 -4.33 23.54 -2.04
C GLU A 177 -3.43 24.54 -1.30
N LEU A 178 -2.22 24.14 -0.91
CA LEU A 178 -1.26 25.05 -0.29
C LEU A 178 -0.62 26.05 -1.27
N THR A 179 -0.59 25.73 -2.57
CA THR A 179 0.05 26.58 -3.60
C THR A 179 -0.91 27.62 -4.17
N GLU A 180 -2.22 27.36 -4.12
CA GLU A 180 -3.28 28.27 -4.59
C GLU A 180 -3.66 29.30 -3.51
#